data_AF-A0A357QRQ9-F1
#
_entry.id   AF-A0A357QRQ9-F1
#
_cell.length_a   1.000
_cell.length_b   1.000
_cell.length_c   1.000
_cell.angle_alpha   90.00
_cell.angle_beta   90.00
_cell.angle_gamma   90.00
#
_symmetry.space_group_name_H-M   'P 1'
#
loop_
_entity.id
_entity.type
_entity.pdbx_description
1 polymer ?
#
loop_
_entity_poly.entity_id
_entity_poly.type
_entity_poly.pdbx_seq_one_letter_code
_entity_poly.pdbx_strand_id
1 'polypeptide(L)'
;MYFLILISCSAKRQSGGQLVTYEEYLKQLSDIKKDYSRKGLKEKKELLFKIISEEMPDYWIGTKWDFNGTTRTPGDGEIACGYFVTTVLFDAGFEIERVKLAQQVSSVMIEKLTVNIKRTGNIETLKEYISGQPDHSVFIIGLDFHTGFITRDGSNFYFIHSNYIRKKGVQKELIDFSSALKASKSFMIGNLSENEKLVESWCK
;
A
#
# COMPACT_ATOMS: atom_id res chain seq x y z
N MET A 1 21.60 33.99 18.52
CA MET A 1 21.86 33.11 17.35
C MET A 1 21.02 31.85 17.53
N TYR A 2 19.72 31.94 17.16
CA TYR A 2 18.79 30.81 17.21
C TYR A 2 18.54 30.36 15.78
N PHE A 3 19.01 29.17 15.43
CA PHE A 3 18.73 28.50 14.16
C PHE A 3 17.32 27.90 14.25
N LEU A 4 16.34 28.50 13.55
CA LEU A 4 15.08 27.85 13.23
C LEU A 4 15.34 26.88 12.07
N ILE A 5 15.30 25.58 12.35
CA ILE A 5 15.30 24.52 11.34
C ILE A 5 13.87 24.47 10.75
N LEU A 6 13.72 25.06 9.57
CA LEU A 6 12.57 24.84 8.70
C LEU A 6 12.64 23.39 8.20
N ILE A 7 11.87 22.50 8.84
CA ILE A 7 11.62 21.17 8.29
C ILE A 7 10.73 21.35 7.06
N SER A 8 11.32 21.12 5.89
CA SER A 8 10.66 21.13 4.59
C SER A 8 9.52 20.11 4.58
N CYS A 9 8.29 20.63 4.53
CA CYS A 9 7.10 19.90 4.13
C CYS A 9 7.35 19.38 2.70
N SER A 10 7.36 18.05 2.53
CA SER A 10 7.41 17.45 1.20
C SER A 10 6.23 17.95 0.38
N ALA A 11 6.51 18.34 -0.85
CA ALA A 11 5.75 19.27 -1.67
C ALA A 11 4.24 18.96 -1.72
N LYS A 12 3.43 19.92 -1.27
CA LYS A 12 2.06 20.09 -1.76
C LYS A 12 2.11 20.13 -3.28
N ARG A 13 1.45 19.18 -3.96
CA ARG A 13 0.99 19.43 -5.32
C ARG A 13 -0.02 20.56 -5.27
N GLN A 14 0.36 21.72 -5.84
CA GLN A 14 -0.59 22.73 -6.25
C GLN A 14 -1.14 22.37 -7.64
N SER A 15 -2.43 22.08 -7.73
CA SER A 15 -3.34 22.81 -8.60
C SER A 15 -4.74 22.63 -8.03
N GLY A 16 -5.52 23.71 -7.93
CA GLY A 16 -6.82 23.75 -7.24
C GLY A 16 -7.95 22.98 -7.93
N GLY A 17 -7.79 21.66 -8.08
CA GLY A 17 -8.87 20.73 -8.36
C GLY A 17 -9.28 20.03 -7.07
N GLN A 18 -10.54 20.16 -6.69
CA GLN A 18 -11.14 19.28 -5.68
C GLN A 18 -10.88 17.83 -6.08
N LEU A 19 -10.49 16.97 -5.13
CA LEU A 19 -10.43 15.53 -5.38
C LEU A 19 -11.79 15.11 -5.94
N VAL A 20 -11.79 14.44 -7.10
CA VAL A 20 -12.99 13.80 -7.64
C VAL A 20 -13.49 12.75 -6.65
N THR A 21 -14.70 12.26 -6.80
CA THR A 21 -15.17 11.16 -5.96
C THR A 21 -14.31 9.91 -6.19
N TYR A 22 -14.25 8.99 -5.21
CA TYR A 22 -13.49 7.75 -5.38
C TYR A 22 -13.99 6.94 -6.57
N GLU A 23 -15.30 6.91 -6.81
CA GLU A 23 -15.90 6.24 -7.97
C GLU A 23 -15.42 6.87 -9.30
N GLU A 24 -15.41 8.19 -9.40
CA GLU A 24 -14.89 8.90 -10.58
C GLU A 24 -13.39 8.65 -10.78
N TYR A 25 -12.61 8.62 -9.69
CA TYR A 25 -11.21 8.25 -9.74
C TYR A 25 -11.01 6.83 -10.29
N LEU A 26 -11.80 5.84 -9.84
CA LEU A 26 -11.72 4.48 -10.35
C LEU A 26 -12.06 4.39 -11.84
N LYS A 27 -13.03 5.20 -12.32
CA LYS A 27 -13.33 5.31 -13.75
C LYS A 27 -12.13 5.86 -14.53
N GLN A 28 -11.54 6.95 -14.06
CA GLN A 28 -10.34 7.54 -14.69
C GLN A 28 -9.15 6.58 -14.66
N LEU A 29 -8.98 5.83 -13.57
CA LEU A 29 -7.91 4.85 -13.44
C LEU A 29 -8.01 3.74 -14.49
N SER A 30 -9.23 3.30 -14.82
CA SER A 30 -9.43 2.32 -15.90
C SER A 30 -8.90 2.82 -17.25
N ASP A 31 -9.13 4.09 -17.57
CA ASP A 31 -8.65 4.69 -18.81
C ASP A 31 -7.13 4.92 -18.80
N ILE A 32 -6.57 5.38 -17.67
CA ILE A 32 -5.12 5.49 -17.47
C ILE A 32 -4.45 4.13 -17.68
N LYS A 33 -5.00 3.04 -17.12
CA LYS A 33 -4.45 1.70 -17.30
C LYS A 33 -4.43 1.26 -18.76
N LYS A 34 -5.50 1.54 -19.52
CA LYS A 34 -5.54 1.25 -20.97
C LYS A 34 -4.44 1.98 -21.73
N ASP A 35 -4.16 3.23 -21.38
CA ASP A 35 -3.06 3.99 -21.98
C ASP A 35 -1.68 3.43 -21.61
N TYR A 36 -1.55 2.92 -20.38
CA TYR A 36 -0.34 2.28 -19.88
C TYR A 36 -0.14 0.85 -20.38
N SER A 37 -1.16 0.19 -20.95
CA SER A 37 -1.06 -1.18 -21.50
C SER A 37 0.11 -1.34 -22.47
N ARG A 38 0.35 -0.31 -23.30
CA ARG A 38 1.40 -0.26 -24.33
C ARG A 38 2.73 0.33 -23.84
N LYS A 39 2.80 0.79 -22.58
CA LYS A 39 4.03 1.36 -22.01
C LYS A 39 4.98 0.26 -21.53
N GLY A 40 6.24 0.64 -21.34
CA GLY A 40 7.27 -0.24 -20.78
C GLY A 40 6.98 -0.64 -19.35
N LEU A 41 7.65 -1.71 -18.90
CA LEU A 41 7.48 -2.23 -17.54
C LEU A 41 7.86 -1.20 -16.48
N LYS A 42 8.89 -0.38 -16.73
CA LYS A 42 9.31 0.68 -15.81
C LYS A 42 8.16 1.66 -15.54
N GLU A 43 7.52 2.18 -16.58
CA GLU A 43 6.39 3.10 -16.46
C GLU A 43 5.19 2.46 -15.77
N LYS A 44 4.95 1.16 -15.97
CA LYS A 44 3.90 0.41 -15.25
C LYS A 44 4.22 0.27 -13.76
N LYS A 45 5.48 0.00 -13.39
CA LYS A 45 5.92 -0.04 -11.98
C LYS A 45 5.77 1.33 -11.31
N GLU A 46 6.12 2.41 -12.01
CA GLU A 46 5.91 3.79 -11.53
C GLU A 46 4.42 4.12 -11.34
N LEU A 47 3.56 3.69 -12.27
CA LEU A 47 2.11 3.86 -12.13
C LEU A 47 1.58 3.10 -10.91
N LEU A 48 2.02 1.85 -10.72
CA LEU A 48 1.62 1.04 -9.56
C LEU A 48 2.02 1.73 -8.25
N PHE A 49 3.26 2.22 -8.17
CA PHE A 49 3.73 2.97 -7.01
C PHE A 49 2.87 4.21 -6.75
N LYS A 50 2.62 5.03 -7.77
CA LYS A 50 1.78 6.23 -7.67
C LYS A 50 0.38 5.90 -7.14
N ILE A 51 -0.27 4.88 -7.69
CA ILE A 51 -1.63 4.50 -7.27
C ILE A 51 -1.67 4.05 -5.79
N ILE A 52 -0.75 3.15 -5.40
CA ILE A 52 -0.79 2.52 -4.08
C ILE A 52 -0.21 3.44 -3.00
N SER A 53 0.86 4.17 -3.33
CA SER A 53 1.59 5.02 -2.37
C SER A 53 0.96 6.41 -2.23
N GLU A 54 0.40 6.98 -3.30
CA GLU A 54 -0.02 8.39 -3.33
C GLU A 54 -1.53 8.54 -3.48
N GLU A 55 -2.12 7.96 -4.53
CA GLU A 55 -3.50 8.32 -4.91
C GLU A 55 -4.57 7.61 -4.09
N MET A 56 -4.52 6.28 -3.96
CA MET A 56 -5.53 5.56 -3.17
C MET A 56 -5.53 5.92 -1.68
N PRO A 57 -4.38 6.13 -1.01
CA PRO A 57 -4.36 6.58 0.37
C PRO A 57 -5.13 7.88 0.62
N ASP A 58 -5.13 8.84 -0.31
CA ASP A 58 -5.83 10.12 -0.16
C ASP A 58 -7.35 9.95 0.03
N TYR A 59 -7.92 8.85 -0.46
CA TYR A 59 -9.33 8.50 -0.24
C TYR A 59 -9.55 7.67 1.01
N TRP A 60 -8.68 6.70 1.26
CA TRP A 60 -8.90 5.70 2.30
C TRP A 60 -8.53 6.16 3.71
N ILE A 61 -7.55 7.06 3.86
CA ILE A 61 -7.09 7.52 5.18
C ILE A 61 -8.28 8.03 6.02
N GLY A 62 -8.36 7.55 7.26
CA GLY A 62 -9.46 7.87 8.19
C GLY A 62 -10.67 6.92 8.11
N THR A 63 -10.75 6.04 7.11
CA THR A 63 -11.75 4.96 7.10
C THR A 63 -11.57 4.10 8.34
N LYS A 64 -12.63 3.94 9.14
CA LYS A 64 -12.54 3.29 10.45
C LYS A 64 -12.14 1.82 10.33
N TRP A 65 -11.50 1.31 11.36
CA TRP A 65 -11.16 -0.12 11.45
C TRP A 65 -12.22 -0.87 12.27
N ASP A 66 -12.59 -2.05 11.77
CA ASP A 66 -13.22 -3.11 12.56
C ASP A 66 -12.74 -4.48 12.06
N PHE A 67 -12.71 -5.48 12.93
CA PHE A 67 -12.26 -6.84 12.59
C PHE A 67 -13.13 -7.48 11.50
N ASN A 68 -14.43 -7.16 11.49
CA ASN A 68 -15.38 -7.64 10.48
C ASN A 68 -15.65 -6.58 9.40
N GLY A 69 -14.89 -5.48 9.39
CA GLY A 69 -15.05 -4.40 8.43
C GLY A 69 -14.76 -4.86 7.00
N THR A 70 -15.72 -4.66 6.10
CA THR A 70 -15.63 -5.08 4.69
C THR A 70 -16.04 -3.99 3.70
N THR A 71 -16.14 -2.73 4.16
CA THR A 71 -16.61 -1.63 3.32
C THR A 71 -15.83 -1.53 2.01
N ARG A 72 -16.53 -1.09 0.98
CA ARG A 72 -15.98 -0.77 -0.33
C ARG A 72 -15.90 0.74 -0.58
N THR A 73 -16.40 1.54 0.36
CA THR A 73 -16.50 2.98 0.22
C THR A 73 -15.51 3.62 1.19
N PRO A 74 -14.46 4.29 0.71
CA PRO A 74 -13.57 5.03 1.59
C PRO A 74 -14.33 6.07 2.41
N GLY A 75 -14.00 6.18 3.70
CA GLY A 75 -14.63 7.12 4.64
C GLY A 75 -16.03 6.73 5.13
N ASP A 76 -16.66 5.71 4.55
CA ASP A 76 -18.01 5.24 4.92
C ASP A 76 -18.00 3.76 5.34
N GLY A 77 -18.34 3.51 6.60
CA GLY A 77 -18.24 2.19 7.24
C GLY A 77 -16.84 1.87 7.77
N GLU A 78 -16.54 0.58 7.85
CA GLU A 78 -15.35 0.04 8.51
C GLU A 78 -14.63 -0.99 7.62
N ILE A 79 -13.30 -1.05 7.71
CA ILE A 79 -12.48 -1.99 6.92
C ILE A 79 -11.39 -2.68 7.76
N ALA A 80 -11.35 -4.01 7.70
CA ALA A 80 -10.30 -4.83 8.30
C ALA A 80 -9.01 -4.78 7.46
N CYS A 81 -7.89 -5.22 8.04
CA CYS A 81 -6.57 -5.10 7.43
C CYS A 81 -6.40 -5.90 6.12
N GLY A 82 -6.84 -7.17 6.11
CA GLY A 82 -6.84 -8.00 4.90
C GLY A 82 -7.77 -7.45 3.83
N TYR A 83 -8.96 -7.02 4.22
CA TYR A 83 -9.93 -6.40 3.30
C TYR A 83 -9.43 -5.07 2.72
N PHE A 84 -8.67 -4.28 3.49
CA PHE A 84 -8.06 -3.06 2.97
C PHE A 84 -7.07 -3.36 1.85
N VAL A 85 -6.11 -4.26 2.10
CA VAL A 85 -5.11 -4.64 1.09
C VAL A 85 -5.78 -5.20 -0.17
N THR A 86 -6.72 -6.14 -0.02
CA THR A 86 -7.36 -6.74 -1.19
C THR A 86 -8.34 -5.82 -1.89
N THR A 87 -9.01 -4.90 -1.18
CA THR A 87 -9.89 -3.91 -1.82
C THR A 87 -9.07 -2.90 -2.63
N VAL A 88 -7.97 -2.39 -2.08
CA VAL A 88 -7.04 -1.50 -2.82
C VAL A 88 -6.51 -2.19 -4.08
N LEU A 89 -6.06 -3.45 -3.99
CA LEU A 89 -5.59 -4.20 -5.16
C LEU A 89 -6.71 -4.48 -6.17
N PHE A 90 -7.89 -4.88 -5.70
CA PHE A 90 -9.04 -5.16 -6.55
C PHE A 90 -9.50 -3.90 -7.30
N ASP A 91 -9.65 -2.78 -6.59
CA ASP A 91 -10.08 -1.51 -7.18
C ASP A 91 -8.98 -0.88 -8.06
N ALA A 92 -7.69 -1.19 -7.81
CA ALA A 92 -6.60 -0.88 -8.75
C ALA A 92 -6.67 -1.74 -10.03
N GLY A 93 -7.56 -2.73 -10.07
CA GLY A 93 -7.83 -3.59 -11.20
C GLY A 93 -6.90 -4.79 -11.30
N PHE A 94 -6.38 -5.30 -10.18
CA PHE A 94 -5.77 -6.64 -10.14
C PHE A 94 -6.86 -7.70 -10.14
N GLU A 95 -6.69 -8.76 -10.94
CA GLU A 95 -7.61 -9.90 -10.98
C GLU A 95 -7.37 -10.82 -9.77
N ILE A 96 -8.06 -10.55 -8.67
CA ILE A 96 -7.92 -11.32 -7.42
C ILE A 96 -9.27 -11.71 -6.80
N GLU A 97 -9.28 -12.84 -6.08
CA GLU A 97 -10.41 -13.26 -5.25
C GLU A 97 -10.46 -12.43 -3.95
N ARG A 98 -10.89 -11.15 -4.04
CA ARG A 98 -10.83 -10.14 -2.96
C ARG A 98 -11.21 -10.68 -1.58
N VAL A 99 -12.41 -11.27 -1.47
CA VAL A 99 -12.99 -11.75 -0.20
C VAL A 99 -12.20 -12.94 0.33
N LYS A 100 -11.92 -13.92 -0.53
CA LYS A 100 -11.19 -15.13 -0.13
C LYS A 100 -9.80 -14.79 0.37
N LEU A 101 -9.05 -13.96 -0.37
CA LEU A 101 -7.71 -13.55 0.05
C LEU A 101 -7.73 -12.71 1.33
N ALA A 102 -8.74 -11.86 1.53
CA ALA A 102 -8.86 -11.06 2.76
C ALA A 102 -9.05 -11.90 4.02
N GLN A 103 -9.65 -13.09 3.88
CA GLN A 103 -9.94 -14.02 4.98
C GLN A 103 -8.83 -15.04 5.24
N GLN A 104 -7.86 -15.17 4.32
CA GLN A 104 -6.72 -16.07 4.51
C GLN A 104 -5.64 -15.42 5.37
N VAL A 105 -4.75 -16.25 5.91
CA VAL A 105 -3.49 -15.77 6.50
C VAL A 105 -2.69 -15.00 5.45
N SER A 106 -2.06 -13.90 5.85
CA SER A 106 -1.40 -12.97 4.91
C SER A 106 -0.33 -13.62 4.04
N SER A 107 0.31 -14.70 4.53
CA SER A 107 1.32 -15.44 3.75
C SER A 107 0.78 -15.97 2.43
N VAL A 108 -0.48 -16.41 2.37
CA VAL A 108 -1.11 -16.91 1.14
C VAL A 108 -1.20 -15.79 0.09
N MET A 109 -1.61 -14.60 0.51
CA MET A 109 -1.66 -13.42 -0.38
C MET A 109 -0.26 -13.00 -0.84
N ILE A 110 0.72 -12.99 0.05
CA ILE A 110 2.11 -12.61 -0.26
C ILE A 110 2.72 -13.61 -1.25
N GLU A 111 2.63 -14.91 -0.98
CA GLU A 111 3.15 -15.97 -1.86
C GLU A 111 2.47 -15.98 -3.23
N LYS A 112 1.20 -15.60 -3.30
CA LYS A 112 0.46 -15.55 -4.56
C LYS A 112 0.80 -14.33 -5.42
N LEU A 113 0.99 -13.17 -4.81
CA LEU A 113 1.03 -11.88 -5.53
C LEU A 113 2.43 -11.27 -5.66
N THR A 114 3.38 -11.68 -4.83
CA THR A 114 4.68 -11.01 -4.74
C THR A 114 5.84 -11.94 -5.03
N VAL A 115 7.02 -11.35 -5.25
CA VAL A 115 8.29 -12.06 -5.42
C VAL A 115 9.34 -11.56 -4.40
N ASN A 116 10.54 -12.12 -4.43
CA ASN A 116 11.67 -11.73 -3.56
C ASN A 116 11.34 -11.80 -2.06
N ILE A 117 10.53 -12.78 -1.64
CA ILE A 117 9.97 -12.83 -0.28
C ILE A 117 11.07 -12.96 0.78
N LYS A 118 11.01 -12.10 1.80
CA LYS A 118 11.86 -12.13 2.99
C LYS A 118 11.01 -12.42 4.23
N ARG A 119 11.53 -13.30 5.09
CA ARG A 119 11.04 -13.53 6.45
C ARG A 119 12.09 -13.07 7.46
N THR A 120 11.67 -12.36 8.49
CA THR A 120 12.54 -11.90 9.58
C THR A 120 11.71 -11.63 10.84
N GLY A 121 12.31 -11.73 12.02
CA GLY A 121 11.70 -11.27 13.28
C GLY A 121 12.27 -9.93 13.76
N ASN A 122 13.11 -9.27 12.97
CA ASN A 122 13.84 -8.06 13.32
C ASN A 122 13.49 -6.91 12.37
N ILE A 123 13.11 -5.76 12.93
CA ILE A 123 12.69 -4.57 12.18
C ILE A 123 13.86 -3.90 11.43
N GLU A 124 15.08 -3.94 11.95
CA GLU A 124 16.24 -3.38 11.25
C GLU A 124 16.61 -4.23 10.04
N THR A 125 16.57 -5.56 10.15
CA THR A 125 16.73 -6.46 8.99
C THR A 125 15.63 -6.25 7.96
N LEU A 126 14.39 -5.92 8.39
CA LEU A 126 13.31 -5.55 7.48
C LEU A 126 13.64 -4.25 6.73
N LYS A 127 14.14 -3.22 7.43
CA LYS A 127 14.55 -1.94 6.86
C LYS A 127 15.70 -2.09 5.87
N GLU A 128 16.73 -2.84 6.23
CA GLU A 128 17.86 -3.17 5.36
C GLU A 128 17.39 -3.87 4.08
N TYR A 129 16.48 -4.85 4.22
CA TYR A 129 15.89 -5.53 3.08
C TYR A 129 15.16 -4.54 2.16
N ILE A 130 14.26 -3.69 2.68
CA ILE A 130 13.53 -2.68 1.89
C ILE A 130 14.51 -1.72 1.21
N SER A 131 15.55 -1.27 1.92
CA SER A 131 16.59 -0.36 1.43
C SER A 131 17.47 -0.96 0.32
N GLY A 132 17.51 -2.30 0.19
CA GLY A 132 18.23 -2.98 -0.88
C GLY A 132 17.42 -3.19 -2.18
N GLN A 133 16.13 -2.83 -2.19
CA GLN A 133 15.24 -3.02 -3.34
C GLN A 133 15.33 -1.86 -4.34
N PRO A 134 14.68 -1.92 -5.52
CA PRO A 134 14.52 -0.73 -6.37
C PRO A 134 13.76 0.37 -5.64
N ASP A 135 14.06 1.62 -5.99
CA ASP A 135 13.24 2.76 -5.54
C ASP A 135 11.82 2.66 -6.11
N HIS A 136 10.85 3.31 -5.47
CA HIS A 136 9.42 3.23 -5.83
C HIS A 136 8.87 1.79 -5.83
N SER A 137 9.44 0.91 -5.00
CA SER A 137 8.90 -0.45 -4.82
C SER A 137 7.64 -0.43 -3.93
N VAL A 138 6.66 -1.24 -4.31
CA VAL A 138 5.47 -1.56 -3.52
C VAL A 138 5.59 -2.99 -3.01
N PHE A 139 5.36 -3.18 -1.72
CA PHE A 139 5.42 -4.48 -1.05
C PHE A 139 4.10 -4.79 -0.37
N ILE A 140 3.84 -6.08 -0.18
CA ILE A 140 2.84 -6.56 0.77
C ILE A 140 3.58 -7.13 1.97
N ILE A 141 3.19 -6.71 3.18
CA ILE A 141 3.76 -7.22 4.43
C ILE A 141 2.69 -7.91 5.27
N GLY A 142 3.06 -9.05 5.83
CA GLY A 142 2.33 -9.79 6.85
C GLY A 142 3.08 -9.73 8.17
N LEU A 143 2.34 -9.46 9.24
CA LEU A 143 2.79 -9.44 10.63
C LEU A 143 2.18 -10.63 11.38
N ASP A 144 2.29 -10.67 12.71
CA ASP A 144 1.75 -11.76 13.54
C ASP A 144 0.24 -11.99 13.32
N PHE A 145 -0.53 -10.91 13.24
CA PHE A 145 -1.99 -10.95 13.02
C PHE A 145 -2.48 -9.74 12.22
N HIS A 146 -1.58 -9.11 11.46
CA HIS A 146 -1.86 -7.87 10.74
C HIS A 146 -1.22 -7.85 9.35
N THR A 147 -1.68 -6.99 8.47
CA THR A 147 -1.13 -6.84 7.12
C THR A 147 -1.34 -5.42 6.58
N GLY A 148 -0.56 -5.07 5.56
CA GLY A 148 -0.65 -3.79 4.85
C GLY A 148 0.34 -3.74 3.69
N PHE A 149 0.47 -2.56 3.10
CA PHE A 149 1.52 -2.27 2.12
C PHE A 149 2.72 -1.62 2.79
N ILE A 150 3.91 -1.94 2.30
CA ILE A 150 5.08 -1.08 2.49
C ILE A 150 5.40 -0.42 1.16
N THR A 151 5.71 0.86 1.15
CA THR A 151 6.23 1.55 -0.05
C THR A 151 7.56 2.19 0.26
N ARG A 152 8.47 2.20 -0.73
CA ARG A 152 9.77 2.85 -0.64
C ARG A 152 9.81 4.09 -1.53
N ASP A 153 10.14 5.22 -0.94
CA ASP A 153 10.34 6.51 -1.59
C ASP A 153 11.70 7.08 -1.15
N GLY A 154 12.75 6.76 -1.92
CA GLY A 154 14.14 7.01 -1.57
C GLY A 154 14.53 6.29 -0.28
N SER A 155 14.80 7.08 0.77
CA SER A 155 15.11 6.60 2.13
C SER A 155 13.89 6.52 3.05
N ASN A 156 12.72 6.99 2.60
CA ASN A 156 11.49 6.94 3.39
C ASN A 156 10.73 5.66 3.08
N PHE A 157 10.40 4.90 4.12
CA PHE A 157 9.57 3.71 4.01
C PHE A 157 8.24 3.97 4.73
N TYR A 158 7.14 3.77 4.01
CA TYR A 158 5.80 4.02 4.54
C TYR A 158 5.05 2.72 4.74
N PHE A 159 4.34 2.60 5.85
CA PHE A 159 3.36 1.56 6.11
C PHE A 159 1.95 2.11 5.87
N ILE A 160 1.24 1.47 4.95
CA ILE A 160 -0.14 1.83 4.56
C ILE A 160 -1.04 0.67 4.97
N HIS A 161 -1.88 0.88 5.96
CA HIS A 161 -2.64 -0.20 6.60
C HIS A 161 -3.92 0.31 7.27
N SER A 162 -4.93 -0.55 7.42
CA SER A 162 -6.08 -0.29 8.30
C SER A 162 -5.73 -0.63 9.74
N ASN A 163 -5.40 0.37 10.55
CA ASN A 163 -4.81 0.19 11.88
C ASN A 163 -5.85 -0.22 12.95
N TYR A 164 -5.69 -1.43 13.47
CA TYR A 164 -6.51 -1.99 14.55
C TYR A 164 -6.21 -1.37 15.92
N ILE A 165 -5.01 -0.83 16.13
CA ILE A 165 -4.59 -0.27 17.41
C ILE A 165 -5.44 0.96 17.70
N ARG A 166 -6.21 0.89 18.79
CA ARG A 166 -7.19 1.93 19.19
C ARG A 166 -8.20 2.26 18.08
N LYS A 167 -8.46 1.32 17.16
CA LYS A 167 -9.36 1.49 16.00
C LYS A 167 -9.06 2.74 15.18
N LYS A 168 -7.78 3.09 14.99
CA LYS A 168 -7.37 4.30 14.25
C LYS A 168 -7.83 4.30 12.79
N GLY A 169 -8.09 3.14 12.20
CA GLY A 169 -8.51 3.06 10.81
C GLY A 169 -7.34 3.17 9.84
N VAL A 170 -7.64 3.39 8.57
CA VAL A 170 -6.62 3.47 7.52
C VAL A 170 -5.72 4.68 7.75
N GLN A 171 -4.41 4.44 7.68
CA GLN A 171 -3.38 5.46 7.76
C GLN A 171 -2.18 5.10 6.89
N LYS A 172 -1.42 6.12 6.50
CA LYS A 172 -0.07 6.04 5.93
C LYS A 172 0.90 6.65 6.93
N GLU A 173 1.83 5.88 7.46
CA GLU A 173 2.81 6.33 8.46
C GLU A 173 4.22 5.88 8.09
N LEU A 174 5.26 6.60 8.53
CA LEU A 174 6.63 6.10 8.41
C LEU A 174 6.77 4.85 9.29
N ILE A 175 7.49 3.85 8.79
CA ILE A 175 7.68 2.59 9.52
C ILE A 175 8.29 2.78 10.92
N ASP A 176 9.16 3.80 11.08
CA ASP A 176 9.85 4.10 12.33
C ASP A 176 8.90 4.64 13.41
N PHE A 177 7.71 5.09 13.01
CA PHE A 177 6.66 5.55 13.92
C PHE A 177 5.52 4.53 14.09
N SER A 178 5.51 3.44 13.31
CA SER A 178 4.43 2.46 13.37
C SER A 178 4.46 1.63 14.65
N SER A 179 3.44 1.79 15.48
CA SER A 179 3.26 0.97 16.68
C SER A 179 2.96 -0.50 16.32
N ALA A 180 2.27 -0.74 15.19
CA ALA A 180 1.94 -2.08 14.73
C ALA A 180 3.20 -2.86 14.33
N LEU A 181 4.13 -2.22 13.60
CA LEU A 181 5.40 -2.84 13.26
C LEU A 181 6.26 -3.07 14.51
N LYS A 182 6.38 -2.08 15.40
CA LYS A 182 7.18 -2.22 16.64
C LYS A 182 6.68 -3.32 17.58
N ALA A 183 5.38 -3.57 17.61
CA ALA A 183 4.78 -4.61 18.45
C ALA A 183 4.90 -6.01 17.85
N SER A 184 5.20 -6.13 16.55
CA SER A 184 5.23 -7.40 15.82
C SER A 184 6.56 -8.12 15.99
N LYS A 185 6.51 -9.44 16.09
CA LYS A 185 7.67 -10.33 16.26
C LYS A 185 8.02 -11.12 15.01
N SER A 186 7.14 -11.13 14.02
CA SER A 186 7.32 -11.80 12.74
C SER A 186 6.94 -10.88 11.61
N PHE A 187 7.79 -10.85 10.59
CA PHE A 187 7.58 -10.12 9.35
C PHE A 187 7.75 -11.10 8.19
N MET A 188 6.77 -11.13 7.30
CA MET A 188 6.89 -11.70 5.97
C MET A 188 6.57 -10.61 4.97
N ILE A 189 7.54 -10.23 4.13
CA ILE A 189 7.39 -9.17 3.15
C ILE A 189 7.75 -9.71 1.77
N GLY A 190 7.01 -9.31 0.74
CA GLY A 190 7.36 -9.60 -0.63
C GLY A 190 7.09 -8.41 -1.54
N ASN A 191 7.88 -8.30 -2.61
CA ASN A 191 7.85 -7.18 -3.55
C ASN A 191 6.78 -7.43 -4.62
N LEU A 192 5.74 -6.61 -4.62
CA LEU A 192 4.64 -6.66 -5.59
C LEU A 192 5.07 -6.05 -6.93
N SER A 193 5.76 -4.90 -6.90
CA SER A 193 6.21 -4.19 -8.10
C SER A 193 7.21 -5.02 -8.93
N GLU A 194 8.01 -5.86 -8.28
CA GLU A 194 8.98 -6.72 -8.95
C GLU A 194 8.38 -8.03 -9.49
N ASN A 195 7.10 -8.29 -9.26
CA ASN A 195 6.41 -9.39 -9.94
C ASN A 195 6.06 -8.98 -11.38
N GLU A 196 7.06 -8.97 -12.26
CA GLU A 196 6.97 -8.39 -13.60
C GLU A 196 5.83 -8.98 -14.43
N LYS A 197 5.62 -10.31 -14.35
CA LYS A 197 4.53 -10.99 -15.04
C LYS A 197 3.17 -10.46 -14.60
N LEU A 198 2.98 -10.27 -13.29
CA LEU A 198 1.73 -9.75 -12.73
C LEU A 198 1.52 -8.28 -13.09
N VAL A 199 2.56 -7.44 -12.99
CA VAL A 199 2.49 -6.01 -13.36
C VAL A 199 2.23 -5.83 -14.85
N GLU A 200 2.84 -6.67 -15.70
CA GLU A 200 2.57 -6.66 -17.13
C GLU A 200 1.13 -7.03 -17.46
N SER A 201 0.56 -8.05 -16.81
CA SER A 201 -0.83 -8.45 -17.02
C SER A 201 -1.83 -7.46 -16.43
N TRP A 202 -1.48 -6.81 -15.32
CA TRP A 202 -2.36 -5.87 -14.62
C TRP A 202 -2.75 -4.66 -15.47
N CYS A 203 -1.83 -4.16 -16.31
CA CYS A 203 -2.11 -3.03 -17.22
C CYS A 203 -2.68 -3.45 -18.59
N LYS A 204 -2.93 -4.73 -18.86
CA LYS A 204 -3.56 -5.17 -20.13
C LYS A 204 -5.05 -4.88 -20.12
#